data_AF-A0A0C5RL19-F1
#
_entry.id   AF-A0A0C5RL19-F1
#
_cell.length_a   1.000
_cell.length_b   1.000
_cell.length_c   1.000
_cell.angle_alpha   90.00
_cell.angle_beta   90.00
_cell.angle_gamma   90.00
#
_symmetry.space_group_name_H-M   'P 1'
#
loop_
_entity.id
_entity.type
_entity.pdbx_description
1 polymer ?
#
loop_
_entity_poly.entity_id
_entity_poly.type
_entity_poly.pdbx_seq_one_letter_code
_entity_poly.pdbx_strand_id
1 'polypeptide(L)'
;MANNQVDQLSDLSEENKNNFKDQINKASNQDEINKIIEQANELNKQNKATKEKELAEKKNASSSQIDQLTSLTEEEEEEEEEEEEEETKFKEQINSATSKDNVDSVLQQATKANQKAKDEASKAFSDIKTEANTYITTSLKDAKYADGKAKLEKEIKEADDIVKEANNQNAIKYREAKEKIALALADAKNIFKK
;
A
#
# COMPACT_ATOMS: atom_id res chain seq x y z
N MET A 1 -38.57 -31.44 -2.82
CA MET A 1 -38.77 -30.13 -3.50
C MET A 1 -38.47 -28.99 -2.53
N ALA A 2 -39.30 -28.70 -1.53
CA ALA A 2 -39.07 -27.63 -0.56
C ALA A 2 -37.66 -27.65 0.10
N ASN A 3 -37.25 -28.79 0.67
CA ASN A 3 -35.91 -28.93 1.27
C ASN A 3 -34.77 -28.64 0.26
N ASN A 4 -34.91 -29.10 -1.00
CA ASN A 4 -33.93 -28.83 -2.06
C ASN A 4 -33.81 -27.33 -2.38
N GLN A 5 -34.90 -26.56 -2.28
CA GLN A 5 -34.87 -25.10 -2.48
C GLN A 5 -34.05 -24.43 -1.37
N VAL A 6 -34.19 -24.89 -0.11
CA VAL A 6 -33.37 -24.41 1.01
C VAL A 6 -31.89 -24.79 0.84
N ASP A 7 -31.59 -25.99 0.34
CA ASP A 7 -30.22 -26.42 0.09
C ASP A 7 -29.51 -25.54 -0.97
N GLN A 8 -30.25 -25.02 -1.96
CA GLN A 8 -29.76 -24.09 -3.00
C GLN A 8 -29.47 -22.66 -2.52
N LEU A 9 -29.86 -22.28 -1.30
CA LEU A 9 -29.62 -20.94 -0.76
C LEU A 9 -28.15 -20.78 -0.33
N SER A 10 -27.34 -20.13 -1.17
CA SER A 10 -25.87 -20.02 -1.03
C SER A 10 -25.38 -19.32 0.24
N ASP A 11 -26.18 -18.43 0.80
CA ASP A 11 -25.79 -17.50 1.85
C ASP A 11 -26.37 -17.86 3.23
N LEU A 12 -27.11 -18.96 3.32
CA LEU A 12 -27.46 -19.60 4.58
C LEU A 12 -26.34 -20.53 5.07
N SER A 13 -26.05 -20.48 6.37
CA SER A 13 -25.24 -21.49 7.05
C SER A 13 -25.93 -22.87 7.01
N GLU A 14 -25.15 -23.94 7.15
CA GLU A 14 -25.71 -25.30 7.24
C GLU A 14 -26.70 -25.46 8.41
N GLU A 15 -26.42 -24.80 9.53
CA GLU A 15 -27.33 -24.74 10.69
C GLU A 15 -28.68 -24.11 10.32
N ASN A 16 -28.68 -22.94 9.66
CA ASN A 16 -29.92 -22.29 9.22
C ASN A 16 -30.67 -23.15 8.19
N LYS A 17 -29.95 -23.76 7.23
CA LYS A 17 -30.56 -24.69 6.27
C LYS A 17 -31.23 -25.87 6.96
N ASN A 18 -30.55 -26.49 7.92
CA ASN A 18 -31.08 -27.62 8.67
C ASN A 18 -32.29 -27.21 9.52
N ASN A 19 -32.24 -26.04 10.16
CA ASN A 19 -33.37 -25.49 10.90
C ASN A 19 -34.62 -25.28 10.02
N PHE A 20 -34.48 -24.66 8.85
CA PHE A 20 -35.61 -24.48 7.92
C PHE A 20 -36.13 -25.81 7.36
N LYS A 21 -35.26 -26.78 7.04
CA LYS A 21 -35.67 -28.13 6.61
C LYS A 21 -36.45 -28.86 7.71
N ASP A 22 -36.04 -28.72 8.96
CA ASP A 22 -36.76 -29.26 10.12
C ASP A 22 -38.14 -28.60 10.31
N GLN A 23 -38.26 -27.30 10.06
CA GLN A 23 -39.56 -26.62 10.06
C GLN A 23 -40.46 -27.12 8.91
N ILE A 24 -39.92 -27.25 7.68
CA ILE A 24 -40.64 -27.79 6.52
C ILE A 24 -41.15 -29.21 6.80
N ASN A 25 -40.32 -30.06 7.42
CA ASN A 25 -40.70 -31.43 7.78
C ASN A 25 -41.78 -31.52 8.88
N LYS A 26 -42.01 -30.44 9.63
CA LYS A 26 -43.01 -30.33 10.70
C LYS A 26 -44.27 -29.55 10.28
N ALA A 27 -44.25 -28.90 9.12
CA ALA A 27 -45.36 -28.11 8.59
C ALA A 27 -46.55 -29.02 8.24
N SER A 28 -47.76 -28.57 8.60
CA SER A 28 -49.00 -29.33 8.46
C SER A 28 -49.69 -29.15 7.10
N ASN A 29 -49.29 -28.15 6.32
CA ASN A 29 -49.91 -27.79 5.05
C ASN A 29 -48.93 -27.01 4.14
N GLN A 30 -49.33 -26.81 2.88
CA GLN A 30 -48.51 -26.13 1.87
C GLN A 30 -48.28 -24.64 2.20
N ASP A 31 -49.22 -23.96 2.84
CA ASP A 31 -49.09 -22.52 3.15
C ASP A 31 -48.03 -22.27 4.24
N GLU A 32 -47.91 -23.16 5.21
CA GLU A 32 -46.81 -23.16 6.19
C GLU A 32 -45.46 -23.42 5.50
N ILE A 33 -45.38 -24.42 4.62
CA ILE A 33 -44.16 -24.70 3.84
C ILE A 33 -43.74 -23.48 3.00
N ASN A 34 -44.70 -22.82 2.34
CA ASN A 34 -44.44 -21.62 1.55
C ASN A 34 -43.87 -20.47 2.41
N LYS A 35 -44.46 -20.20 3.58
CA LYS A 35 -43.96 -19.18 4.51
C LYS A 35 -42.55 -19.47 5.02
N ILE A 36 -42.22 -20.74 5.29
CA ILE A 36 -40.87 -21.13 5.72
C ILE A 36 -39.86 -20.93 4.58
N ILE A 37 -40.23 -21.23 3.34
CA ILE A 37 -39.40 -20.96 2.16
C ILE A 37 -39.21 -19.46 1.96
N GLU A 38 -40.25 -18.63 2.13
CA GLU A 38 -40.15 -17.17 2.06
C GLU A 38 -39.17 -16.62 3.12
N GLN A 39 -39.28 -17.08 4.37
CA GLN A 39 -38.35 -16.72 5.45
C GLN A 39 -36.90 -17.13 5.15
N ALA A 40 -36.70 -18.33 4.60
CA ALA A 40 -35.37 -18.80 4.21
C ALA A 40 -34.76 -17.95 3.08
N ASN A 41 -35.56 -17.58 2.07
CA ASN A 41 -35.13 -16.70 0.98
C ASN A 41 -34.79 -15.29 1.47
N GLU A 42 -35.60 -14.69 2.34
CA GLU A 42 -35.34 -13.35 2.87
C GLU A 42 -34.09 -13.35 3.78
N LEU A 43 -33.89 -14.36 4.63
CA LEU A 43 -32.65 -14.48 5.41
C LEU A 43 -31.42 -14.69 4.49
N ASN A 44 -31.54 -15.48 3.43
CA ASN A 44 -30.46 -15.66 2.45
C ASN A 44 -30.09 -14.32 1.79
N LYS A 45 -31.10 -13.54 1.38
CA LYS A 45 -30.93 -12.22 0.77
C LYS A 45 -30.33 -11.21 1.75
N GLN A 46 -30.73 -11.21 3.01
CA GLN A 46 -30.15 -10.39 4.07
C GLN A 46 -28.68 -10.75 4.32
N ASN A 47 -28.36 -12.05 4.43
CA ASN A 47 -26.98 -12.51 4.59
C ASN A 47 -26.10 -12.10 3.39
N LYS A 48 -26.61 -12.21 2.16
CA LYS A 48 -25.92 -11.75 0.96
C LYS A 48 -25.65 -10.24 1.02
N ALA A 49 -26.67 -9.43 1.28
CA ALA A 49 -26.55 -7.97 1.37
C ALA A 49 -25.55 -7.54 2.47
N THR A 50 -25.53 -8.23 3.61
CA THR A 50 -24.55 -8.00 4.68
C THR A 50 -23.13 -8.31 4.21
N LYS A 51 -22.89 -9.45 3.56
CA LYS A 51 -21.55 -9.80 3.00
C LYS A 51 -21.08 -8.78 1.96
N GLU A 52 -21.97 -8.36 1.07
CA GLU A 52 -21.68 -7.34 0.04
C GLU A 52 -21.33 -5.99 0.66
N LYS A 53 -22.10 -5.55 1.67
CA LYS A 53 -21.83 -4.34 2.44
C LYS A 53 -20.47 -4.40 3.17
N GLU A 54 -20.23 -5.47 3.93
CA GLU A 54 -18.97 -5.63 4.67
C GLU A 54 -17.75 -5.71 3.76
N LEU A 55 -17.89 -6.27 2.55
CA LEU A 55 -16.84 -6.26 1.53
C LEU A 55 -16.60 -4.83 1.01
N ALA A 56 -17.64 -4.07 0.72
CA ALA A 56 -17.52 -2.67 0.28
C ALA A 56 -16.88 -1.78 1.35
N GLU A 57 -17.28 -1.92 2.61
CA GLU A 57 -16.66 -1.22 3.75
C GLU A 57 -15.17 -1.57 3.88
N LYS A 58 -14.83 -2.86 3.75
CA LYS A 58 -13.43 -3.33 3.77
C LYS A 58 -12.61 -2.80 2.60
N LYS A 59 -13.17 -2.74 1.38
CA LYS A 59 -12.52 -2.10 0.21
C LYS A 59 -12.21 -0.64 0.48
N ASN A 60 -13.21 0.15 0.88
CA ASN A 60 -13.06 1.57 1.16
C ASN A 60 -11.98 1.82 2.22
N ALA A 61 -12.02 1.08 3.33
CA ALA A 61 -11.02 1.18 4.39
C ALA A 61 -9.60 0.85 3.89
N SER A 62 -9.43 -0.18 3.06
CA SER A 62 -8.13 -0.56 2.50
C SER A 62 -7.63 0.41 1.44
N SER A 63 -8.49 0.99 0.60
CA SER A 63 -8.13 2.08 -0.31
C SER A 63 -7.64 3.30 0.47
N SER A 64 -8.31 3.68 1.58
CA SER A 64 -7.85 4.77 2.45
C SER A 64 -6.60 4.47 3.27
N GLN A 65 -6.19 3.21 3.37
CA GLN A 65 -4.87 2.85 3.88
C GLN A 65 -3.80 2.93 2.78
N ILE A 66 -4.16 2.65 1.52
CA ILE A 66 -3.28 2.83 0.36
C ILE A 66 -3.01 4.32 0.11
N ASP A 67 -4.02 5.21 0.25
CA ASP A 67 -3.88 6.68 0.22
C ASP A 67 -2.80 7.23 1.20
N GLN A 68 -2.37 6.43 2.18
CA GLN A 68 -1.39 6.81 3.21
C GLN A 68 0.01 6.25 2.93
N LEU A 69 0.19 5.45 1.86
CA LEU A 69 1.45 4.78 1.50
C LEU A 69 2.36 5.69 0.64
N THR A 70 2.82 6.79 1.25
CA THR A 70 3.63 7.86 0.64
C THR A 70 5.01 7.47 0.06
N SER A 71 5.37 6.18 0.01
CA SER A 71 6.61 5.69 -0.59
C SER A 71 6.41 4.81 -1.82
N LEU A 72 5.19 4.65 -2.34
CA LEU A 72 4.91 3.79 -3.51
C LEU A 72 5.45 4.32 -4.85
N THR A 73 5.84 5.58 -4.90
CA THR A 73 6.34 6.30 -6.09
C THR A 73 7.83 5.96 -6.36
N GLU A 74 8.36 6.13 -7.58
CA GLU A 74 9.81 5.99 -7.89
C GLU A 74 10.53 7.35 -8.13
N GLU A 75 11.44 7.45 -9.12
CA GLU A 75 12.52 8.46 -9.33
C GLU A 75 12.89 8.47 -10.84
N GLU A 76 13.19 9.56 -11.58
CA GLU A 76 13.51 10.99 -11.31
C GLU A 76 12.85 11.90 -12.41
N GLU A 77 12.18 13.02 -12.05
CA GLU A 77 11.69 14.18 -12.86
C GLU A 77 10.66 14.01 -14.02
N GLU A 78 10.29 12.81 -14.49
CA GLU A 78 9.10 12.61 -15.37
C GLU A 78 7.79 12.42 -14.53
N GLU A 79 7.75 13.07 -13.36
CA GLU A 79 7.08 12.62 -12.12
C GLU A 79 5.72 13.30 -11.80
N GLU A 80 4.74 13.24 -12.70
CA GLU A 80 3.31 13.35 -12.29
C GLU A 80 2.45 12.20 -12.86
N GLU A 81 2.81 11.57 -13.99
CA GLU A 81 2.00 10.49 -14.60
C GLU A 81 2.26 9.10 -14.00
N GLU A 82 3.49 8.76 -13.58
CA GLU A 82 3.77 7.48 -12.89
C GLU A 82 3.38 7.49 -11.40
N GLU A 83 3.18 8.68 -10.80
CA GLU A 83 2.79 8.79 -9.38
C GLU A 83 1.41 8.17 -9.12
N GLU A 84 0.48 8.30 -10.07
CA GLU A 84 -0.82 7.62 -10.01
C GLU A 84 -0.71 6.11 -10.28
N GLU A 85 0.27 5.61 -11.04
CA GLU A 85 0.20 4.26 -11.62
C GLU A 85 0.18 3.12 -10.57
N GLU A 86 1.17 3.02 -9.67
CA GLU A 86 1.23 1.90 -8.71
C GLU A 86 0.15 2.00 -7.63
N GLU A 87 -0.13 3.20 -7.14
CA GLU A 87 -1.20 3.42 -6.16
C GLU A 87 -2.58 3.09 -6.75
N THR A 88 -2.82 3.50 -8.01
CA THR A 88 -4.05 3.18 -8.76
C THR A 88 -4.14 1.69 -9.04
N LYS A 89 -3.06 1.01 -9.47
CA LYS A 89 -3.06 -0.45 -9.68
C LYS A 89 -3.47 -1.21 -8.41
N PHE A 90 -3.01 -0.81 -7.23
CA PHE A 90 -3.48 -1.44 -5.98
C PHE A 90 -4.95 -1.11 -5.69
N LYS A 91 -5.39 0.14 -5.85
CA LYS A 91 -6.80 0.54 -5.69
C LYS A 91 -7.74 -0.17 -6.66
N GLU A 92 -7.36 -0.38 -7.91
CA GLU A 92 -8.10 -1.14 -8.91
C GLU A 92 -8.24 -2.62 -8.54
N GLN A 93 -7.18 -3.22 -7.99
CA GLN A 93 -7.22 -4.58 -7.46
C GLN A 93 -8.13 -4.70 -6.24
N ILE A 94 -8.10 -3.73 -5.31
CA ILE A 94 -9.04 -3.64 -4.18
C ILE A 94 -10.48 -3.53 -4.71
N ASN A 95 -10.74 -2.62 -5.65
CA ASN A 95 -12.06 -2.43 -6.26
C ASN A 95 -12.55 -3.69 -6.99
N SER A 96 -11.65 -4.44 -7.62
CA SER A 96 -11.96 -5.68 -8.34
C SER A 96 -12.08 -6.93 -7.45
N ALA A 97 -11.66 -6.86 -6.19
CA ALA A 97 -11.67 -8.01 -5.28
C ALA A 97 -13.09 -8.53 -4.98
N THR A 98 -13.27 -9.86 -4.95
CA THR A 98 -14.56 -10.52 -4.70
C THR A 98 -14.70 -11.11 -3.30
N SER A 99 -13.65 -11.04 -2.48
CA SER A 99 -13.60 -11.55 -1.10
C SER A 99 -12.78 -10.60 -0.22
N LYS A 100 -12.99 -10.66 1.11
CA LYS A 100 -12.20 -9.89 2.07
C LYS A 100 -10.73 -10.33 2.06
N ASP A 101 -10.48 -11.63 1.95
CA ASP A 101 -9.13 -12.22 1.88
C ASP A 101 -8.33 -11.68 0.68
N ASN A 102 -8.99 -11.46 -0.46
CA ASN A 102 -8.35 -10.83 -1.63
C ASN A 102 -8.01 -9.36 -1.34
N VAL A 103 -8.91 -8.61 -0.68
CA VAL A 103 -8.65 -7.22 -0.26
C VAL A 103 -7.46 -7.16 0.71
N ASP A 104 -7.42 -8.06 1.71
CA ASP A 104 -6.30 -8.16 2.66
C ASP A 104 -4.98 -8.55 1.99
N SER A 105 -5.01 -9.44 1.00
CA SER A 105 -3.83 -9.82 0.22
C SER A 105 -3.26 -8.66 -0.60
N VAL A 106 -4.12 -7.87 -1.25
CA VAL A 106 -3.70 -6.70 -2.04
C VAL A 106 -3.14 -5.60 -1.13
N LEU A 107 -3.80 -5.31 0.00
CA LEU A 107 -3.30 -4.35 1.00
C LEU A 107 -1.92 -4.75 1.56
N GLN A 108 -1.70 -6.04 1.83
CA GLN A 108 -0.40 -6.55 2.25
C GLN A 108 0.68 -6.40 1.17
N GLN A 109 0.34 -6.52 -0.11
CA GLN A 109 1.27 -6.30 -1.22
C GLN A 109 1.64 -4.81 -1.33
N ALA A 110 0.66 -3.90 -1.32
CA ALA A 110 0.90 -2.46 -1.31
C ALA A 110 1.79 -2.03 -0.12
N THR A 111 1.49 -2.54 1.08
CA THR A 111 2.28 -2.25 2.29
C THR A 111 3.73 -2.71 2.15
N LYS A 112 3.98 -3.88 1.54
CA LYS A 112 5.33 -4.40 1.28
C LYS A 112 6.06 -3.61 0.21
N ALA A 113 5.38 -3.21 -0.87
CA ALA A 113 5.96 -2.39 -1.93
C ALA A 113 6.42 -1.03 -1.38
N ASN A 114 5.54 -0.34 -0.61
CA ASN A 114 5.85 0.91 0.07
C ASN A 114 7.08 0.80 0.98
N GLN A 115 7.17 -0.27 1.79
CA GLN A 115 8.31 -0.49 2.68
C GLN A 115 9.60 -0.80 1.89
N LYS A 116 9.53 -1.59 0.81
CA LYS A 116 10.67 -1.87 -0.07
C LYS A 116 11.23 -0.59 -0.70
N ALA A 117 10.38 0.23 -1.32
CA ALA A 117 10.78 1.46 -1.98
C ALA A 117 11.46 2.45 -1.01
N LYS A 118 10.93 2.56 0.21
CA LYS A 118 11.57 3.30 1.31
C LYS A 118 12.94 2.75 1.68
N ASP A 119 13.09 1.42 1.83
CA ASP A 119 14.36 0.81 2.19
C ASP A 119 15.41 0.97 1.09
N GLU A 120 15.00 0.92 -0.18
CA GLU A 120 15.85 1.16 -1.34
C GLU A 120 16.29 2.63 -1.44
N ALA A 121 15.39 3.59 -1.27
CA ALA A 121 15.72 5.02 -1.22
C ALA A 121 16.67 5.35 -0.05
N SER A 122 16.40 4.79 1.14
CA SER A 122 17.25 4.95 2.32
C SER A 122 18.65 4.38 2.11
N LYS A 123 18.76 3.22 1.44
CA LYS A 123 20.04 2.63 1.04
C LYS A 123 20.77 3.52 0.02
N ALA A 124 20.09 4.00 -1.02
CA ALA A 124 20.69 4.87 -2.04
C ALA A 124 21.26 6.16 -1.44
N PHE A 125 20.53 6.80 -0.50
CA PHE A 125 21.01 7.93 0.29
C PHE A 125 22.27 7.58 1.11
N SER A 126 22.28 6.44 1.79
CA SER A 126 23.43 5.98 2.58
C SER A 126 24.67 5.72 1.70
N ASP A 127 24.48 5.14 0.52
CA ASP A 127 25.55 4.84 -0.44
C ASP A 127 26.17 6.13 -1.00
N ILE A 128 25.37 7.09 -1.50
CA ILE A 128 25.90 8.36 -2.03
C ILE A 128 26.56 9.23 -0.95
N LYS A 129 26.01 9.21 0.28
CA LYS A 129 26.63 9.86 1.44
C LYS A 129 28.00 9.23 1.77
N THR A 130 28.13 7.92 1.65
CA THR A 130 29.41 7.21 1.86
C THR A 130 30.42 7.58 0.77
N GLU A 131 29.99 7.68 -0.48
CA GLU A 131 30.85 8.14 -1.59
C GLU A 131 31.33 9.59 -1.36
N ALA A 132 30.44 10.51 -0.99
CA ALA A 132 30.77 11.91 -0.78
C ALA A 132 31.77 12.11 0.38
N ASN A 133 31.60 11.39 1.50
CA ASN A 133 32.56 11.39 2.61
C ASN A 133 33.92 10.77 2.22
N THR A 134 33.91 9.73 1.41
CA THR A 134 35.15 9.15 0.82
C THR A 134 35.85 10.17 -0.06
N TYR A 135 35.11 10.91 -0.87
CA TYR A 135 35.65 11.96 -1.74
C TYR A 135 36.27 13.13 -0.96
N ILE A 136 35.61 13.58 0.12
CA ILE A 136 36.15 14.59 1.04
C ILE A 136 37.51 14.15 1.62
N THR A 137 37.60 12.92 2.10
CA THR A 137 38.81 12.43 2.82
C THR A 137 39.96 12.05 1.88
N THR A 138 39.66 11.58 0.67
CA THR A 138 40.69 11.16 -0.31
C THR A 138 41.16 12.29 -1.22
N SER A 139 40.21 13.10 -1.72
CA SER A 139 40.42 14.02 -2.85
C SER A 139 40.46 15.48 -2.42
N LEU A 140 39.57 15.90 -1.50
CA LEU A 140 39.47 17.30 -1.03
C LEU A 140 40.32 17.60 0.23
N LYS A 141 41.36 16.78 0.49
CA LYS A 141 42.24 16.90 1.67
C LYS A 141 43.25 18.06 1.61
N ASP A 142 43.54 18.56 0.41
CA ASP A 142 44.48 19.67 0.18
C ASP A 142 43.79 21.01 0.51
N ALA A 143 44.49 21.90 1.22
CA ALA A 143 43.95 23.19 1.65
C ALA A 143 43.45 24.07 0.48
N LYS A 144 43.99 23.88 -0.73
CA LYS A 144 43.52 24.59 -1.93
C LYS A 144 42.08 24.22 -2.37
N TYR A 145 41.51 23.15 -1.80
CA TYR A 145 40.13 22.70 -2.04
C TYR A 145 39.18 23.00 -0.87
N ALA A 146 39.59 23.83 0.11
CA ALA A 146 38.82 24.10 1.32
C ALA A 146 37.37 24.56 1.05
N ASP A 147 37.15 25.43 0.06
CA ASP A 147 35.81 25.93 -0.28
C ASP A 147 34.90 24.81 -0.84
N GLY A 148 35.43 23.98 -1.74
CA GLY A 148 34.71 22.83 -2.30
C GLY A 148 34.39 21.77 -1.24
N LYS A 149 35.33 21.55 -0.31
CA LYS A 149 35.13 20.69 0.86
C LYS A 149 34.01 21.24 1.76
N ALA A 150 34.09 22.51 2.14
CA ALA A 150 33.10 23.14 3.02
C ALA A 150 31.69 23.17 2.41
N LYS A 151 31.58 23.38 1.08
CA LYS A 151 30.31 23.24 0.36
C LYS A 151 29.76 21.81 0.50
N LEU A 152 30.55 20.79 0.14
CA LEU A 152 30.08 19.40 0.18
C LEU A 152 29.73 18.93 1.60
N GLU A 153 30.51 19.31 2.62
CA GLU A 153 30.21 19.03 4.03
C GLU A 153 28.90 19.70 4.50
N LYS A 154 28.61 20.92 4.05
CA LYS A 154 27.33 21.61 4.31
C LYS A 154 26.16 20.89 3.67
N GLU A 155 26.26 20.54 2.38
CA GLU A 155 25.15 19.87 1.67
C GLU A 155 24.85 18.48 2.23
N ILE A 156 25.88 17.70 2.64
CA ILE A 156 25.70 16.44 3.37
C ILE A 156 24.96 16.66 4.70
N LYS A 157 25.28 17.72 5.44
CA LYS A 157 24.61 18.02 6.71
C LYS A 157 23.14 18.41 6.50
N GLU A 158 22.85 19.24 5.50
CA GLU A 158 21.47 19.64 5.19
C GLU A 158 20.64 18.44 4.71
N ALA A 159 21.23 17.53 3.91
CA ALA A 159 20.60 16.27 3.53
C ALA A 159 20.33 15.35 4.74
N ASP A 160 21.24 15.30 5.72
CA ASP A 160 21.03 14.63 7.01
C ASP A 160 19.89 15.24 7.83
N ASP A 161 19.62 16.53 7.70
CA ASP A 161 18.53 17.20 8.41
C ASP A 161 17.17 16.95 7.72
N ILE A 162 17.13 16.91 6.38
CA ILE A 162 15.93 16.51 5.59
C ILE A 162 15.39 15.14 6.04
N VAL A 163 16.26 14.12 6.14
CA VAL A 163 15.81 12.75 6.49
C VAL A 163 15.40 12.61 7.98
N LYS A 164 15.88 13.50 8.87
CA LYS A 164 15.46 13.50 10.29
C LYS A 164 14.06 14.11 10.47
N GLU A 165 13.76 15.18 9.74
CA GLU A 165 12.51 15.93 9.89
C GLU A 165 11.31 15.19 9.26
N ALA A 166 11.58 14.32 8.28
CA ALA A 166 10.62 13.56 7.48
C ALA A 166 9.71 12.53 8.22
N ASN A 167 9.88 12.32 9.53
CA ASN A 167 9.24 11.23 10.28
C ASN A 167 9.38 9.84 9.62
N ASN A 168 10.53 9.55 9.00
CA ASN A 168 11.06 8.22 8.70
C ASN A 168 10.15 7.24 7.90
N GLN A 169 9.11 7.71 7.20
CA GLN A 169 8.15 6.85 6.49
C GLN A 169 7.97 7.15 4.99
N ASN A 170 8.67 8.16 4.46
CA ASN A 170 8.52 8.61 3.08
C ASN A 170 9.85 8.47 2.31
N ALA A 171 9.85 7.70 1.21
CA ALA A 171 10.98 7.53 0.29
C ALA A 171 11.43 8.85 -0.36
N ILE A 172 10.50 9.74 -0.71
CA ILE A 172 10.75 11.05 -1.34
C ILE A 172 11.79 11.86 -0.55
N LYS A 173 11.75 11.83 0.78
CA LYS A 173 12.72 12.56 1.60
C LYS A 173 14.12 11.95 1.61
N TYR A 174 14.26 10.66 1.34
CA TYR A 174 15.56 10.05 1.06
C TYR A 174 16.07 10.40 -0.34
N ARG A 175 15.18 10.53 -1.33
CA ARG A 175 15.47 10.93 -2.72
C ARG A 175 15.97 12.37 -2.79
N GLU A 176 15.20 13.33 -2.25
CA GLU A 176 15.61 14.74 -2.11
C GLU A 176 17.00 14.87 -1.45
N ALA A 177 17.25 14.11 -0.39
CA ALA A 177 18.53 14.10 0.32
C ALA A 177 19.68 13.46 -0.49
N LYS A 178 19.40 12.39 -1.24
CA LYS A 178 20.34 11.71 -2.15
C LYS A 178 20.73 12.62 -3.30
N GLU A 179 19.75 13.21 -3.98
CA GLU A 179 19.93 14.12 -5.13
C GLU A 179 20.78 15.34 -4.73
N LYS A 180 20.46 15.96 -3.59
CA LYS A 180 21.21 17.10 -3.04
C LYS A 180 22.69 16.78 -2.81
N ILE A 181 23.02 15.59 -2.29
CA ILE A 181 24.40 15.12 -2.16
C ILE A 181 25.01 14.82 -3.54
N ALA A 182 24.27 14.20 -4.47
CA ALA A 182 24.74 13.85 -5.79
C ALA A 182 25.16 15.10 -6.61
N LEU A 183 24.31 16.14 -6.62
CA LEU A 183 24.61 17.44 -7.24
C LEU A 183 25.83 18.10 -6.61
N ALA A 184 25.90 18.16 -5.27
CA ALA A 184 27.03 18.75 -4.56
C ALA A 184 28.36 18.00 -4.83
N LEU A 185 28.29 16.66 -4.95
CA LEU A 185 29.43 15.80 -5.26
C LEU A 185 29.87 15.96 -6.73
N ALA A 186 28.94 16.10 -7.67
CA ALA A 186 29.24 16.39 -9.06
C ALA A 186 29.93 17.74 -9.23
N ASP A 187 29.45 18.77 -8.54
CA ASP A 187 30.10 20.09 -8.44
C ASP A 187 31.52 19.97 -7.92
N ALA A 188 31.72 19.28 -6.79
CA ALA A 188 33.04 19.10 -6.18
C ALA A 188 34.01 18.32 -7.09
N LYS A 189 33.51 17.34 -7.85
CA LYS A 189 34.28 16.61 -8.89
C LYS A 189 34.69 17.51 -10.06
N ASN A 190 33.89 18.52 -10.41
CA ASN A 190 34.18 19.44 -11.51
C ASN A 190 35.27 20.49 -11.16
N ILE A 191 35.60 20.69 -9.87
CA ILE A 191 36.69 21.59 -9.44
C ILE A 191 38.05 21.14 -10.02
N PHE A 192 38.26 19.84 -10.21
CA PHE A 192 39.50 19.29 -10.78
C PHE A 192 39.65 19.45 -12.30
N LYS A 193 38.63 19.99 -12.98
CA LYS A 193 38.62 20.23 -14.44
C LYS A 193 38.91 21.68 -14.81
N LYS A 194 39.21 22.55 -13.83
CA LYS A 194 39.52 23.97 -13.97
C LYS A 194 40.94 24.26 -13.47
#